data_AF-A0A7C4QDG2-F1
#
_entry.id   AF-A0A7C4QDG2-F1
#
_cell.length_a   1.000
_cell.length_b   1.000
_cell.length_c   1.000
_cell.angle_alpha   90.00
_cell.angle_beta   90.00
_cell.angle_gamma   90.00
#
_symmetry.space_group_name_H-M   'P 1'
#
loop_
_entity.id
_entity.type
_entity.pdbx_description
1 polymer ?
#
loop_
_entity_poly.entity_id
_entity_poly.type
_entity_poly.pdbx_seq_one_letter_code
_entity_poly.pdbx_strand_id
1 'polypeptide(L)'
;PRPMEQLAEALTEADVLIASTAAPQVLVTPSLLAALPPRAERPLVVIDIAVPRNVDPAVARLPGLHYFDIDALHGRLNGALAKRAQAARRAETIVAEEAAAFEVWRRGQAITPLLAELRAKAEHIRRAEVAKTLRRWPDLDEAERCRIEHLSEALVNKLLHAPTLRLRAEAAHGQAAEYAAVVRQLFALQE
;
A
#
# COMPACT_ATOMS: atom_id res chain seq x y z
N PRO A 1 15.12 -32.59 -1.81
CA PRO A 1 15.45 -31.36 -2.57
C PRO A 1 16.93 -31.43 -2.96
N ARG A 2 17.29 -31.16 -4.23
CA ARG A 2 18.68 -31.14 -4.67
C ARG A 2 19.26 -29.71 -4.50
N PRO A 3 20.51 -29.56 -4.04
CA PRO A 3 21.18 -28.26 -3.95
C PRO A 3 21.55 -27.73 -5.35
N MET A 4 21.81 -26.43 -5.48
CA MET A 4 22.06 -25.76 -6.77
C MET A 4 23.29 -26.31 -7.50
N GLU A 5 24.28 -26.75 -6.73
CA GLU A 5 25.52 -27.37 -7.22
C GLU A 5 25.24 -28.68 -7.99
N GLN A 6 24.10 -29.33 -7.72
CA GLN A 6 23.65 -30.56 -8.41
C GLN A 6 22.70 -30.26 -9.58
N LEU A 7 22.62 -29.02 -10.06
CA LEU A 7 21.73 -28.64 -11.16
C LEU A 7 21.98 -29.47 -12.42
N ALA A 8 23.24 -29.70 -12.81
CA ALA A 8 23.58 -30.49 -14.00
C ALA A 8 23.08 -31.95 -13.90
N GLU A 9 23.25 -32.56 -12.72
CA GLU A 9 22.78 -33.92 -12.45
C GLU A 9 21.26 -33.99 -12.48
N ALA A 10 20.58 -33.02 -11.85
CA ALA A 10 19.12 -32.90 -11.89
C ALA A 10 18.57 -32.76 -13.33
N LEU A 11 19.24 -31.97 -14.17
CA LEU A 11 18.84 -31.75 -15.57
C LEU A 11 18.98 -33.00 -16.44
N THR A 12 19.81 -33.97 -16.04
CA THR A 12 19.97 -35.24 -16.75
C THR A 12 18.72 -36.12 -16.62
N GLU A 13 18.00 -36.02 -15.51
CA GLU A 13 16.80 -36.82 -15.23
C GLU A 13 15.51 -36.10 -15.59
N ALA A 14 15.52 -34.75 -15.61
CA ALA A 14 14.33 -33.93 -15.78
C ALA A 14 13.95 -33.76 -17.26
N ASP A 15 12.68 -33.96 -17.61
CA ASP A 15 12.12 -33.63 -18.93
C ASP A 15 11.63 -32.18 -19.02
N VAL A 16 11.38 -31.53 -17.87
CA VAL A 16 10.96 -30.13 -17.78
C VAL A 16 11.78 -29.39 -16.74
N LEU A 17 12.38 -28.27 -17.14
CA LEU A 17 13.01 -27.28 -16.27
C LEU A 17 12.09 -26.07 -16.15
N ILE A 18 11.71 -25.71 -14.93
CA ILE A 18 11.06 -24.42 -14.63
C ILE A 18 12.07 -23.55 -13.87
N ALA A 19 12.52 -22.47 -14.49
CA ALA A 19 13.42 -21.50 -13.88
C ALA A 19 12.61 -20.34 -13.30
N SER A 20 12.68 -20.15 -11.98
CA SER A 20 11.85 -19.20 -11.23
C SER A 20 12.57 -18.62 -10.01
N THR A 21 13.88 -18.41 -10.11
CA THR A 21 14.70 -17.89 -9.01
C THR A 21 14.78 -16.36 -9.06
N ALA A 22 15.16 -15.74 -7.94
CA ALA A 22 15.46 -14.31 -7.86
C ALA A 22 16.93 -13.98 -8.22
N ALA A 23 17.66 -14.91 -8.85
CA ALA A 23 19.06 -14.66 -9.21
C ALA A 23 19.15 -13.52 -10.24
N PRO A 24 20.04 -12.53 -10.03
CA PRO A 24 20.23 -11.45 -10.99
C PRO A 24 21.00 -11.89 -12.25
N GLN A 25 21.68 -13.03 -12.19
CA GLN A 25 22.44 -13.62 -13.29
C GLN A 25 21.73 -14.82 -13.94
N VAL A 26 22.14 -15.12 -15.16
CA VAL A 26 21.81 -16.38 -15.84
C VAL A 26 22.45 -17.55 -15.08
N LEU A 27 21.65 -18.56 -14.76
CA LEU A 27 22.05 -19.79 -14.09
C LEU A 27 22.19 -20.96 -15.06
N VAL A 28 21.43 -20.95 -16.16
CA VAL A 28 21.42 -22.02 -17.16
C VAL A 28 21.93 -21.47 -18.49
N THR A 29 23.12 -21.90 -18.88
CA THR A 29 23.80 -21.47 -20.09
C THR A 29 23.73 -22.53 -21.20
N PRO A 30 24.01 -22.18 -22.47
CA PRO A 30 24.08 -23.16 -23.54
C PRO A 30 25.19 -24.19 -23.29
N SER A 31 26.30 -23.77 -22.68
CA SER A 31 27.41 -24.66 -22.33
C SER A 31 27.02 -25.71 -21.28
N LEU A 32 26.24 -25.33 -20.26
CA LEU A 32 25.73 -26.27 -19.26
C LEU A 32 24.85 -27.34 -19.92
N LEU A 33 23.94 -26.92 -20.79
CA LEU A 33 22.99 -27.83 -21.45
C LEU A 33 23.66 -28.70 -22.53
N ALA A 34 24.65 -28.17 -23.24
CA ALA A 34 25.42 -28.92 -24.22
C ALA A 34 26.34 -29.97 -23.57
N ALA A 35 26.69 -29.81 -22.30
CA ALA A 35 27.48 -30.79 -21.54
C ALA A 35 26.64 -31.97 -21.02
N LEU A 36 25.31 -31.91 -21.12
CA LEU A 36 24.44 -33.02 -20.73
C LEU A 36 24.61 -34.20 -21.70
N PRO A 37 24.45 -35.44 -21.21
CA PRO A 37 24.52 -36.62 -22.07
C PRO A 37 23.46 -36.57 -23.18
N PRO A 38 23.71 -37.21 -24.34
CA PRO A 38 22.77 -37.24 -25.45
C PRO A 38 21.40 -37.70 -24.98
N ARG A 39 20.40 -36.85 -25.20
CA ARG A 39 19.00 -37.16 -24.90
C ARG A 39 18.41 -37.77 -26.16
N ALA A 40 17.92 -39.00 -26.07
CA ALA A 40 17.25 -39.69 -27.18
C ALA A 40 15.90 -39.01 -27.51
N GLU A 41 14.80 -39.75 -27.64
CA GLU A 41 13.45 -39.21 -27.89
C GLU A 41 12.83 -38.47 -26.68
N ARG A 42 13.65 -37.80 -25.87
CA ARG A 42 13.28 -37.10 -24.62
C ARG A 42 13.73 -35.64 -24.66
N PRO A 43 13.04 -34.77 -25.42
CA PRO A 43 13.39 -33.37 -25.50
C PRO A 43 13.24 -32.69 -24.14
N LEU A 44 14.14 -31.75 -23.83
CA LEU A 44 14.06 -30.94 -22.62
C LEU A 44 13.17 -29.71 -22.87
N VAL A 45 12.11 -29.55 -22.09
CA VAL A 45 11.31 -28.32 -22.09
C VAL A 45 11.85 -27.38 -21.01
N VAL A 46 12.27 -26.19 -21.40
CA VAL A 46 12.75 -25.15 -20.50
C VAL A 46 11.74 -24.02 -20.46
N ILE A 47 11.24 -23.72 -19.26
CA ILE A 47 10.27 -22.66 -18.99
C ILE A 47 10.94 -21.64 -18.07
N ASP A 48 11.28 -20.48 -18.60
CA ASP A 48 11.90 -19.39 -17.84
C ASP A 48 10.85 -18.33 -17.48
N ILE A 49 10.42 -18.35 -16.21
CA ILE A 49 9.46 -17.39 -15.65
C ILE A 49 10.14 -16.37 -14.72
N ALA A 50 11.47 -16.33 -14.69
CA ALA A 50 12.23 -15.42 -13.85
C ALA A 50 12.44 -14.04 -14.51
N VAL A 51 12.47 -13.00 -13.67
CA VAL A 51 12.78 -11.62 -14.06
C VAL A 51 13.73 -11.02 -13.01
N PRO A 52 15.03 -10.80 -13.31
CA PRO A 52 15.74 -11.07 -14.57
C PRO A 52 15.79 -12.55 -14.98
N ARG A 53 15.97 -12.82 -16.29
CA ARG A 53 15.96 -14.19 -16.86
C ARG A 53 17.03 -15.06 -16.22
N ASN A 54 16.67 -16.31 -15.90
CA ASN A 54 17.61 -17.28 -15.33
C ASN A 54 18.25 -18.18 -16.38
N VAL A 55 17.72 -18.19 -17.60
CA VAL A 55 18.20 -19.03 -18.70
C VAL A 55 18.68 -18.14 -19.84
N ASP A 56 19.85 -18.45 -20.40
CA ASP A 56 20.33 -17.78 -21.60
C ASP A 56 19.40 -18.12 -22.78
N PRO A 57 18.77 -17.14 -23.47
CA PRO A 57 17.91 -17.41 -24.63
C PRO A 57 18.62 -18.18 -25.76
N ALA A 58 19.95 -18.16 -25.83
CA ALA A 58 20.72 -18.92 -26.81
C ALA A 58 20.54 -20.44 -26.67
N VAL A 59 20.03 -20.96 -25.55
CA VAL A 59 19.70 -22.38 -25.39
C VAL A 59 18.67 -22.87 -26.41
N ALA A 60 17.82 -21.98 -26.92
CA ALA A 60 16.80 -22.30 -27.93
C ALA A 60 17.40 -22.82 -29.25
N ARG A 61 18.70 -22.63 -29.47
CA ARG A 61 19.43 -23.12 -30.66
C ARG A 61 19.93 -24.56 -30.49
N LEU A 62 19.88 -25.12 -29.28
CA LEU A 62 20.35 -26.48 -29.02
C LEU A 62 19.33 -27.52 -29.53
N PRO A 63 19.78 -28.58 -30.20
CA PRO A 63 18.90 -29.65 -30.66
C PRO A 63 18.28 -30.40 -29.47
N GLY A 64 17.03 -30.83 -29.61
CA GLY A 64 16.32 -31.57 -28.56
C GLY A 64 15.86 -30.70 -27.38
N LEU A 65 15.76 -29.38 -27.56
CA LEU A 65 15.31 -28.44 -26.53
C LEU A 65 14.15 -27.56 -27.02
N HIS A 66 13.19 -27.32 -26.13
CA HIS A 66 12.13 -26.33 -26.33
C HIS A 66 12.19 -25.27 -25.24
N TYR A 67 12.53 -24.03 -25.61
CA TYR A 67 12.60 -22.90 -24.69
C TYR A 67 11.34 -22.05 -24.77
N PHE A 68 10.74 -21.76 -23.62
CA PHE A 68 9.62 -20.84 -23.45
C PHE A 68 9.98 -19.83 -22.36
N ASP A 69 9.90 -18.55 -22.68
CA ASP A 69 9.97 -17.48 -21.69
C ASP A 69 8.57 -17.02 -21.28
N ILE A 70 8.51 -16.12 -20.28
CA ILE A 70 7.26 -15.53 -19.80
C ILE A 70 6.43 -14.89 -20.93
N ASP A 71 7.08 -14.27 -21.92
CA ASP A 71 6.43 -13.60 -23.04
C ASP A 71 5.78 -14.61 -24.02
N ALA A 72 6.49 -15.68 -24.37
CA ALA A 72 5.99 -16.76 -25.21
C ALA A 72 4.80 -17.49 -24.56
N LEU A 73 4.82 -17.65 -23.23
CA LEU A 73 3.68 -18.19 -22.48
C LEU A 73 2.48 -17.23 -22.54
N HIS A 74 2.70 -15.93 -22.38
CA HIS A 74 1.65 -14.92 -22.46
C HIS A 74 0.94 -14.92 -23.82
N GLY A 75 1.69 -15.01 -24.93
CA GLY A 75 1.13 -15.04 -26.29
C GLY A 75 0.18 -16.22 -26.57
N ARG A 76 0.32 -17.32 -25.84
CA ARG A 76 -0.52 -18.53 -26.00
C ARG A 76 -1.79 -18.49 -25.13
N LEU A 77 -1.94 -17.51 -24.23
CA LEU A 77 -3.09 -17.37 -23.34
C LEU A 77 -4.26 -16.58 -23.95
N ASN A 78 -4.20 -16.25 -25.25
CA ASN A 78 -5.22 -15.47 -25.97
C ASN A 78 -6.64 -16.10 -25.95
N GLY A 79 -6.79 -17.39 -25.61
CA GLY A 79 -8.11 -18.02 -25.42
C GLY A 79 -8.86 -17.60 -24.15
N ALA A 80 -8.18 -17.05 -23.14
CA ALA A 80 -8.79 -16.65 -21.86
C ALA A 80 -9.28 -15.19 -21.83
N LEU A 81 -9.20 -14.47 -22.96
CA LEU A 81 -9.38 -13.01 -23.05
C LEU A 81 -10.78 -12.54 -22.63
N ALA A 82 -11.86 -13.26 -22.96
CA ALA A 82 -13.22 -12.81 -22.66
C ALA A 82 -13.52 -12.78 -21.15
N LYS A 83 -13.13 -13.83 -20.41
CA LYS A 83 -13.27 -13.88 -18.94
C LYS A 83 -12.36 -12.86 -18.26
N ARG A 84 -11.13 -12.68 -18.77
CA ARG A 84 -10.20 -11.65 -18.29
C ARG A 84 -10.74 -10.24 -18.52
N ALA A 85 -11.35 -9.95 -19.66
CA ALA A 85 -11.92 -8.64 -19.97
C ALA A 85 -13.11 -8.29 -19.06
N GLN A 86 -13.98 -9.25 -18.73
CA GLN A 86 -15.07 -9.00 -17.78
C GLN A 86 -14.54 -8.75 -16.36
N ALA A 87 -13.54 -9.51 -15.91
CA ALA A 87 -12.90 -9.29 -14.63
C ALA A 87 -12.17 -7.93 -14.58
N ALA A 88 -11.49 -7.54 -15.66
CA ALA A 88 -10.82 -6.25 -15.80
C ALA A 88 -11.82 -5.08 -15.67
N ARG A 89 -12.95 -5.13 -16.38
CA ARG A 89 -14.00 -4.08 -16.25
C ARG A 89 -14.52 -3.94 -14.82
N ARG A 90 -14.72 -5.04 -14.11
CA ARG A 90 -15.13 -4.98 -12.69
C ARG A 90 -14.05 -4.34 -11.82
N ALA A 91 -12.79 -4.68 -12.05
CA ALA A 91 -11.66 -4.07 -11.36
C ALA A 91 -11.55 -2.57 -11.65
N GLU A 92 -11.75 -2.15 -12.91
CA GLU A 92 -11.78 -0.74 -13.29
C GLU A 92 -12.87 0.04 -12.57
N THR A 93 -14.07 -0.53 -12.42
CA THR A 93 -15.15 0.08 -11.63
C THR A 93 -14.74 0.30 -10.17
N ILE A 94 -14.19 -0.73 -9.53
CA ILE A 94 -13.72 -0.64 -8.14
C ILE A 94 -12.64 0.44 -8.02
N VAL A 95 -11.66 0.45 -8.93
CA VAL A 95 -10.58 1.45 -8.93
C VAL A 95 -11.14 2.86 -9.10
N ALA A 96 -12.13 3.06 -9.97
CA ALA A 96 -12.74 4.37 -10.18
C ALA A 96 -13.51 4.85 -8.93
N GLU A 97 -14.25 3.97 -8.27
CA GLU A 97 -14.97 4.26 -7.02
C GLU A 97 -14.01 4.65 -5.89
N GLU A 98 -12.95 3.86 -5.69
CA GLU A 98 -11.93 4.12 -4.67
C GLU A 98 -11.10 5.37 -4.98
N ALA A 99 -10.79 5.63 -6.25
CA ALA A 99 -10.09 6.87 -6.65
C ALA A 99 -10.96 8.12 -6.37
N ALA A 100 -12.26 8.05 -6.61
CA ALA A 100 -13.18 9.13 -6.28
C ALA A 100 -13.29 9.33 -4.76
N ALA A 101 -13.39 8.26 -3.98
CA ALA A 101 -13.40 8.31 -2.52
C ALA A 101 -12.09 8.90 -1.95
N PHE A 102 -10.95 8.52 -2.53
CA PHE A 102 -9.64 9.06 -2.17
C PHE A 102 -9.54 10.56 -2.42
N GLU A 103 -10.05 11.05 -3.55
CA GLU A 103 -10.03 12.49 -3.85
C GLU A 103 -10.90 13.31 -2.87
N VAL A 104 -12.07 12.79 -2.49
CA VAL A 104 -12.92 13.39 -1.44
C VAL A 104 -12.16 13.45 -0.11
N TRP A 105 -11.56 12.33 0.32
CA TRP A 105 -10.74 12.28 1.52
C TRP A 105 -9.55 13.26 1.48
N ARG A 106 -8.84 13.32 0.34
CA ARG A 106 -7.67 14.20 0.14
C ARG A 106 -8.06 15.67 0.25
N ARG A 107 -9.21 16.08 -0.30
CA ARG A 107 -9.73 17.45 -0.13
C ARG A 107 -10.06 17.76 1.33
N GLY A 108 -10.62 16.79 2.05
CA GLY A 108 -10.88 16.90 3.49
C GLY A 108 -9.61 17.11 4.33
N GLN A 109 -8.43 16.69 3.86
CA GLN A 109 -7.16 16.90 4.58
C GLN A 109 -6.70 18.37 4.59
N ALA A 110 -7.17 19.20 3.66
CA ALA A 110 -6.77 20.61 3.57
C ALA A 110 -7.13 21.42 4.84
N ILE A 111 -8.15 20.99 5.59
CA ILE A 111 -8.61 21.67 6.82
C ILE A 111 -7.91 21.16 8.09
N THR A 112 -7.04 20.16 7.98
CA THR A 112 -6.32 19.58 9.13
C THR A 112 -5.50 20.62 9.93
N PRO A 113 -4.75 21.56 9.31
CA PRO A 113 -4.02 22.59 10.05
C PRO A 113 -4.96 23.48 10.90
N LEU A 114 -6.07 23.92 10.32
CA LEU A 114 -7.07 24.73 11.01
C LEU A 114 -7.68 24.00 12.23
N LEU A 115 -7.96 22.70 12.11
CA LEU A 115 -8.46 21.91 13.23
C LEU A 115 -7.43 21.76 14.35
N ALA A 116 -6.14 21.71 14.00
CA ALA A 116 -5.07 21.69 14.99
C ALA A 116 -5.00 23.02 15.75
N GLU A 117 -5.09 24.15 15.04
CA GLU A 117 -5.14 25.50 15.65
C GLU A 117 -6.35 25.66 16.58
N LEU A 118 -7.54 25.23 16.14
CA LEU A 118 -8.76 25.28 16.94
C LEU A 118 -8.61 24.50 18.25
N ARG A 119 -8.06 23.27 18.18
CA ARG A 119 -7.81 22.42 19.35
C ARG A 119 -6.77 23.03 20.28
N ALA A 120 -5.69 23.58 19.73
CA ALA A 120 -4.66 24.25 20.52
C ALA A 120 -5.23 25.44 21.29
N LYS A 121 -6.08 26.25 20.65
CA LYS A 121 -6.77 27.38 21.30
C LYS A 121 -7.71 26.90 22.40
N ALA A 122 -8.52 25.88 22.14
CA ALA A 122 -9.44 25.35 23.14
C ALA A 122 -8.70 24.76 24.35
N GLU A 123 -7.59 24.06 24.11
CA GLU A 123 -6.74 23.50 25.18
C GLU A 123 -6.08 24.61 26.00
N HIS A 124 -5.62 25.68 25.34
CA HIS A 124 -5.09 26.85 26.04
C HIS A 124 -6.12 27.48 27.00
N ILE A 125 -7.36 27.68 26.51
CA ILE A 125 -8.47 28.21 27.32
C ILE A 125 -8.78 27.25 28.48
N ARG A 126 -8.90 25.95 28.20
CA ARG A 126 -9.18 24.93 29.22
C ARG A 126 -8.16 24.98 30.36
N ARG A 127 -6.86 24.91 30.04
CA ARG A 127 -5.78 24.95 31.03
C ARG A 127 -5.80 26.24 31.85
N ALA A 128 -6.06 27.37 31.21
CA ALA A 128 -6.15 28.65 31.91
C ALA A 128 -7.29 28.66 32.94
N GLU A 129 -8.47 28.14 32.58
CA GLU A 129 -9.63 28.09 33.48
C GLU A 129 -9.48 27.04 34.60
N VAL A 130 -8.90 25.87 34.29
CA VAL A 130 -8.57 24.87 35.32
C VAL A 130 -7.56 25.46 36.31
N ALA A 131 -6.46 26.06 35.83
CA ALA A 131 -5.46 26.67 36.69
C ALA A 131 -6.05 27.78 37.59
N LYS A 132 -6.94 28.63 37.05
CA LYS A 132 -7.67 29.64 37.85
C LYS A 132 -8.54 29.01 38.93
N THR A 133 -9.22 27.91 38.61
CA THR A 133 -10.10 27.19 39.54
C THR A 133 -9.28 26.55 40.66
N LEU A 134 -8.21 25.84 40.32
CA LEU A 134 -7.32 25.19 41.29
C LEU A 134 -6.62 26.19 42.22
N ARG A 135 -6.33 27.41 41.76
CA ARG A 135 -5.80 28.49 42.62
C ARG A 135 -6.80 28.97 43.68
N ARG A 136 -8.11 28.87 43.42
CA ARG A 136 -9.16 29.30 44.35
C ARG A 136 -9.48 28.24 45.40
N TRP A 137 -9.16 26.98 45.14
CA TRP A 137 -9.36 25.85 46.05
C TRP A 137 -8.02 25.17 46.36
N PRO A 138 -7.17 25.80 47.20
CA PRO A 138 -5.83 25.28 47.50
C PRO A 138 -5.85 23.96 48.26
N ASP A 139 -6.92 23.69 49.01
CA ASP A 139 -7.05 22.53 49.90
C ASP A 139 -7.44 21.22 49.18
N LEU A 140 -7.63 21.26 47.85
CA LEU A 140 -7.93 20.04 47.07
C LEU A 140 -6.77 19.05 47.09
N ASP A 141 -7.12 17.78 47.28
CA ASP A 141 -6.16 16.68 47.13
C ASP A 141 -5.81 16.40 45.66
N GLU A 142 -4.80 15.58 45.43
CA GLU A 142 -4.34 15.26 44.07
C GLU A 142 -5.38 14.49 43.24
N ALA A 143 -6.20 13.65 43.88
CA ALA A 143 -7.23 12.90 43.20
C ALA A 143 -8.38 13.80 42.71
N GLU A 144 -8.75 14.79 43.52
CA GLU A 144 -9.75 15.81 43.19
C GLU A 144 -9.27 16.72 42.05
N ARG A 145 -8.01 17.16 42.09
CA ARG A 145 -7.37 17.92 41.00
C ARG A 145 -7.42 17.15 39.68
N CYS A 146 -7.05 15.87 39.71
CA CYS A 146 -7.10 14.99 38.55
C CYS A 146 -8.53 14.81 37.99
N ARG A 147 -9.54 14.70 38.86
CA ARG A 147 -10.95 14.63 38.42
C ARG A 147 -11.41 15.91 37.72
N ILE A 148 -10.99 17.08 38.19
CA ILE A 148 -11.31 18.37 37.56
C ILE A 148 -10.65 18.47 36.18
N GLU A 149 -9.38 18.10 36.08
CA GLU A 149 -8.65 18.03 34.80
C GLU A 149 -9.38 17.12 33.80
N HIS A 150 -9.66 15.86 34.18
CA HIS A 150 -10.37 14.92 33.32
C HIS A 150 -11.77 15.40 32.90
N LEU A 151 -12.54 16.00 33.83
CA LEU A 151 -13.85 16.56 33.50
C LEU A 151 -13.74 17.66 32.45
N SER A 152 -12.77 18.56 32.62
CA SER A 152 -12.57 19.67 31.68
C SER A 152 -12.12 19.18 30.30
N GLU A 153 -11.25 18.18 30.23
CA GLU A 153 -10.83 17.55 28.97
C GLU A 153 -12.01 16.88 28.28
N ALA A 154 -12.81 16.12 29.02
CA ALA A 154 -13.99 15.45 28.49
C ALA A 154 -15.02 16.46 27.94
N LEU A 155 -15.21 17.60 28.61
CA LEU A 155 -16.09 18.67 28.14
C LEU A 155 -15.58 19.27 26.82
N VAL A 156 -14.30 19.66 26.76
CA VAL A 156 -13.70 20.22 25.53
C VAL A 156 -13.75 19.23 24.38
N ASN A 157 -13.40 17.97 24.62
CA ASN A 157 -13.45 16.92 23.62
C ASN A 157 -14.87 16.71 23.07
N LYS A 158 -15.89 16.68 23.95
CA LYS A 158 -17.29 16.56 23.55
C LYS A 158 -17.77 17.76 22.74
N LEU A 159 -17.41 18.98 23.14
CA LEU A 159 -17.78 20.20 22.43
C LEU A 159 -17.16 20.28 21.03
N LEU A 160 -15.89 19.88 20.89
CA LEU A 160 -15.17 19.96 19.61
C LEU A 160 -15.42 18.78 18.68
N HIS A 161 -16.01 17.69 19.15
CA HIS A 161 -16.20 16.48 18.33
C HIS A 161 -17.07 16.74 17.09
N ALA A 162 -18.30 17.22 17.28
CA ALA A 162 -19.23 17.44 16.17
C ALA A 162 -18.77 18.54 15.19
N PRO A 163 -18.27 19.71 15.65
CA PRO A 163 -17.69 20.72 14.75
C PRO A 163 -16.51 20.19 13.93
N THR A 164 -15.59 19.43 14.54
CA THR A 164 -14.44 18.84 13.83
C THR A 164 -14.91 17.92 12.71
N LEU A 165 -15.89 17.04 12.98
CA LEU A 165 -16.41 16.11 11.99
C LEU A 165 -17.11 16.83 10.84
N ARG A 166 -17.96 17.82 11.15
CA ARG A 166 -18.64 18.63 10.14
C ARG A 166 -17.65 19.37 9.25
N LEU A 167 -16.65 20.02 9.82
CA LEU A 167 -15.64 20.76 9.05
C LEU A 167 -14.85 19.86 8.09
N ARG A 168 -14.49 18.64 8.52
CA ARG A 168 -13.85 17.67 7.62
C ARG A 168 -14.78 17.22 6.50
N ALA A 169 -16.05 16.97 6.81
CA ALA A 169 -17.03 16.55 5.82
C ALA A 169 -17.28 17.65 4.78
N GLU A 170 -17.53 18.89 5.18
CA GLU A 170 -17.77 20.01 4.26
C GLU A 170 -16.53 20.34 3.41
N ALA A 171 -15.34 20.22 3.99
CA ALA A 171 -14.09 20.37 3.26
C ALA A 171 -13.93 19.31 2.15
N ALA A 172 -14.39 18.09 2.40
CA ALA A 172 -14.36 16.99 1.45
C ALA A 172 -15.27 17.25 0.21
N HIS A 173 -16.35 18.01 0.39
CA HIS A 173 -17.31 18.38 -0.67
C HIS A 173 -16.93 19.65 -1.45
N GLY A 174 -15.71 20.17 -1.26
CA GLY A 174 -15.18 21.30 -2.04
C GLY A 174 -15.47 22.69 -1.45
N GLN A 175 -16.10 22.78 -0.29
CA GLN A 175 -16.38 24.05 0.40
C GLN A 175 -15.35 24.38 1.50
N ALA A 176 -14.16 23.76 1.43
CA ALA A 176 -13.13 23.83 2.47
C ALA A 176 -12.72 25.27 2.81
N ALA A 177 -12.53 26.13 1.80
CA ALA A 177 -12.05 27.50 1.99
C ALA A 177 -13.07 28.40 2.69
N GLU A 178 -14.35 28.29 2.32
CA GLU A 178 -15.44 29.09 2.90
C GLU A 178 -15.67 28.70 4.38
N TYR A 179 -15.79 27.41 4.66
CA TYR A 179 -15.92 26.93 6.04
C TYR A 179 -14.69 27.24 6.88
N ALA A 180 -13.48 27.15 6.30
CA ALA A 180 -12.26 27.54 6.99
C ALA A 180 -12.27 29.01 7.40
N ALA A 181 -12.69 29.90 6.50
CA ALA A 181 -12.80 31.33 6.78
C ALA A 181 -13.78 31.61 7.93
N VAL A 182 -14.96 30.99 7.91
CA VAL A 182 -15.97 31.13 8.97
C VAL A 182 -15.42 30.66 10.32
N VAL A 183 -14.74 29.51 10.38
CA VAL A 183 -14.15 29.00 11.63
C VAL A 183 -13.04 29.90 12.14
N ARG A 184 -12.15 30.38 11.26
CA ARG A 184 -11.10 31.34 11.63
C ARG A 184 -11.71 32.59 12.27
N GLN A 185 -12.81 33.09 11.71
CA GLN A 185 -13.50 34.27 12.23
C GLN A 185 -14.21 33.99 13.57
N LEU A 186 -15.03 32.93 13.64
CA LEU A 186 -15.81 32.58 14.83
C LEU A 186 -14.92 32.28 16.04
N PHE A 187 -13.78 31.64 15.81
CA PHE A 187 -12.85 31.26 16.86
C PHE A 187 -11.63 32.17 16.94
N ALA A 188 -11.56 33.27 16.19
CA ALA A 188 -10.42 34.20 16.14
C ALA A 188 -9.07 33.45 16.12
N LEU A 189 -8.89 32.58 15.13
CA LEU A 189 -7.65 31.82 14.88
C LEU A 189 -6.71 32.67 14.03
N GLN A 190 -5.40 32.61 14.29
CA GLN A 190 -4.40 33.35 13.50
C GLN A 190 -4.21 32.69 12.13
N GLU A 191 -3.70 33.43 11.14
CA GLU A 191 -3.37 32.89 9.81
C GLU A 191 -2.20 31.89 9.87
#